data_AF-A0A841NL19-F1
#
_entry.id   AF-A0A841NL19-F1
#
_cell.length_a   1.000
_cell.length_b   1.000
_cell.length_c   1.000
_cell.angle_alpha   90.00
_cell.angle_beta   90.00
_cell.angle_gamma   90.00
#
_symmetry.space_group_name_H-M   'P 1'
#
loop_
_entity.id
_entity.type
_entity.pdbx_description
1 polymer ?
#
loop_
_entity_poly.entity_id
_entity_poly.type
_entity_poly.pdbx_seq_one_letter_code
_entity_poly.pdbx_strand_id
1 'polypeptide(L)'
;MMKKQLITLLSFVSIATFGQVGINTPNPNLKTGLHISERIDQNSANPDKLNGLLIQRYTTSERNNINPGSKENGLTVYNKETNCYNVWNWNGVSSTGAWAQFCGEKQGVADFSDCSSIKVIGKYVTDKPLSAQSVRIDVPVKVTQLGAYSYTTNTVNGVTFTAQGTFVNLGPQTVSLYPTAISGTPSAGTYNYSVTVSPTAASSSGIICNNIPVSFISRANSTMKIVNVNGTNGSSLVTGTNSSGLVYKWLTGDNQIAASNSAVSYSGTSQIQVVNVTLNSLAELEDKLADASGIIVGANNGISTGFANIIKEWNQSTGGFVINYADSVPESGLADVLKFYVENGSTTDGIVNSNVTVIPQIFGTGQPFIVSNGLNIGYDGANSGQISTSQGLNFVDVASRRGAVIDQSRNIIIFGDKFGNGTATSAGDKQNFARILCDVFAYFIKNAPVY
;
A
#
# COMPACT_ATOMS: atom_id res chain seq x y z
N MET A 1 -29.46 -85.82 -31.99
CA MET A 1 -29.22 -84.91 -30.84
C MET A 1 -27.93 -84.07 -30.92
N MET A 2 -26.89 -84.45 -31.69
CA MET A 2 -25.58 -83.74 -31.68
C MET A 2 -25.48 -82.42 -32.48
N LYS A 3 -26.31 -82.15 -33.50
CA LYS A 3 -26.18 -80.90 -34.31
C LYS A 3 -26.63 -79.64 -33.55
N LYS A 4 -27.62 -79.74 -32.66
CA LYS A 4 -28.10 -78.57 -31.89
C LYS A 4 -27.13 -78.20 -30.76
N GLN A 5 -26.44 -79.19 -30.17
CA GLN A 5 -25.43 -78.93 -29.14
C GLN A 5 -24.13 -78.31 -29.70
N LEU A 6 -23.76 -78.60 -30.95
CA LEU A 6 -22.58 -78.01 -31.59
C LEU A 6 -22.78 -76.52 -31.93
N ILE A 7 -23.99 -76.11 -32.33
CA ILE A 7 -24.31 -74.70 -32.63
C ILE A 7 -24.36 -73.88 -31.34
N THR A 8 -24.89 -74.43 -30.25
CA THR A 8 -24.87 -73.77 -28.94
C THR A 8 -23.45 -73.66 -28.38
N LEU A 9 -22.58 -74.65 -28.61
CA LEU A 9 -21.18 -74.58 -28.18
C LEU A 9 -20.37 -73.55 -29.00
N LEU A 10 -20.63 -73.40 -30.30
CA LEU A 10 -19.99 -72.33 -31.11
C LEU A 10 -20.50 -70.92 -30.76
N SER A 11 -21.74 -70.75 -30.31
CA SER A 11 -22.27 -69.43 -29.90
C SER A 11 -21.74 -68.94 -28.54
N PHE A 12 -21.22 -69.84 -27.70
CA PHE A 12 -20.59 -69.45 -26.43
C PHE A 12 -19.08 -69.12 -26.57
N VAL A 13 -18.45 -69.43 -27.71
CA VAL A 13 -17.03 -69.11 -27.97
C VAL A 13 -16.83 -67.72 -28.60
N SER A 14 -17.89 -67.08 -29.12
CA SER A 14 -17.81 -65.78 -29.81
C SER A 14 -17.98 -64.54 -28.92
N ILE A 15 -18.05 -64.66 -27.58
CA ILE A 15 -18.34 -63.53 -26.67
C ILE A 15 -17.12 -63.08 -25.84
N ALA A 16 -15.90 -63.46 -26.23
CA ALA A 16 -14.68 -63.00 -25.55
C ALA A 16 -13.91 -61.92 -26.32
N THR A 17 -14.59 -61.02 -27.03
CA THR A 17 -13.97 -59.79 -27.54
C THR A 17 -14.34 -58.62 -26.63
N PHE A 18 -13.41 -58.22 -25.75
CA PHE A 18 -13.50 -56.94 -25.05
C PHE A 18 -13.28 -55.80 -26.06
N GLY A 19 -14.32 -55.45 -26.81
CA GLY A 19 -14.34 -54.26 -27.66
C GLY A 19 -14.44 -53.01 -26.79
N GLN A 20 -13.50 -52.09 -26.97
CA GLN A 20 -13.57 -50.76 -26.34
C GLN A 20 -14.75 -49.99 -26.96
N VAL A 21 -15.64 -49.46 -26.11
CA VAL A 21 -16.82 -48.70 -26.56
C VAL A 21 -16.46 -47.21 -26.59
N GLY A 22 -16.50 -46.59 -27.77
CA GLY A 22 -16.41 -45.14 -27.93
C GLY A 22 -17.80 -44.51 -27.81
N ILE A 23 -17.98 -43.51 -26.94
CA ILE A 23 -19.20 -42.70 -26.96
C ILE A 23 -19.08 -41.72 -28.15
N ASN A 24 -19.97 -41.88 -29.13
CA ASN A 24 -20.13 -41.02 -30.31
C ASN A 24 -18.95 -41.01 -31.32
N THR A 25 -18.12 -42.05 -31.34
CA THR A 25 -17.14 -42.31 -32.40
C THR A 25 -17.04 -43.81 -32.70
N PRO A 26 -17.03 -44.24 -33.98
CA PRO A 26 -16.75 -45.63 -34.34
C PRO A 26 -15.26 -45.99 -34.25
N ASN A 27 -14.38 -45.01 -34.02
CA ASN A 27 -12.93 -45.19 -33.86
C ASN A 27 -12.48 -44.65 -32.49
N PRO A 28 -12.83 -45.31 -31.37
CA PRO A 28 -12.31 -44.93 -30.06
C PRO A 28 -10.79 -44.98 -30.07
N ASN A 29 -10.15 -43.97 -29.49
CA ASN A 29 -8.69 -43.98 -29.36
C ASN A 29 -8.30 -45.19 -28.48
N LEU A 30 -7.39 -46.02 -28.99
CA LEU A 30 -6.93 -47.27 -28.35
C LEU A 30 -6.34 -47.05 -26.94
N LYS A 31 -6.15 -45.79 -26.49
CA LYS A 31 -5.64 -45.42 -25.17
C LYS A 31 -6.65 -44.73 -24.23
N THR A 32 -7.94 -44.65 -24.56
CA THR A 32 -8.94 -43.92 -23.73
C THR A 32 -10.08 -44.81 -23.24
N GLY A 33 -10.08 -45.21 -21.97
CA GLY A 33 -11.26 -45.76 -21.30
C GLY A 33 -11.74 -44.79 -20.23
N LEU A 34 -13.04 -44.48 -20.14
CA LEU A 34 -13.81 -44.49 -18.88
C LEU A 34 -15.19 -43.79 -19.00
N HIS A 35 -16.22 -44.44 -18.45
CA HIS A 35 -17.55 -43.92 -18.14
C HIS A 35 -17.58 -43.48 -16.65
N ILE A 36 -18.05 -42.27 -16.36
CA ILE A 36 -18.25 -41.76 -14.99
C ILE A 36 -19.74 -41.51 -14.81
N SER A 37 -20.37 -42.23 -13.89
CA SER A 37 -21.76 -41.99 -13.47
C SER A 37 -21.78 -41.73 -11.96
N GLU A 38 -22.70 -40.89 -11.51
CA GLU A 38 -22.98 -40.66 -10.08
C GLU A 38 -23.58 -41.89 -9.38
N ARG A 39 -24.12 -42.88 -10.13
CA ARG A 39 -24.68 -44.16 -9.64
C ARG A 39 -24.51 -45.33 -10.61
N ILE A 40 -24.41 -46.56 -10.10
CA ILE A 40 -24.39 -47.80 -10.90
C ILE A 40 -25.80 -48.15 -11.39
N ASP A 41 -26.83 -47.87 -10.58
CA ASP A 41 -28.25 -47.99 -10.94
C ASP A 41 -28.97 -46.66 -10.68
N GLN A 42 -29.55 -46.06 -11.73
CA GLN A 42 -30.27 -44.78 -11.66
C GLN A 42 -31.56 -44.86 -10.82
N ASN A 43 -32.07 -46.06 -10.52
CA ASN A 43 -33.35 -46.27 -9.82
C ASN A 43 -33.20 -46.75 -8.37
N SER A 44 -31.98 -46.93 -7.85
CA SER A 44 -31.76 -47.38 -6.47
C SER A 44 -32.05 -46.26 -5.46
N ALA A 45 -32.87 -46.52 -4.44
CA ALA A 45 -33.18 -45.54 -3.39
C ALA A 45 -32.02 -45.32 -2.38
N ASN A 46 -31.01 -46.20 -2.36
CA ASN A 46 -29.82 -46.05 -1.52
C ASN A 46 -28.63 -45.61 -2.40
N PRO A 47 -27.95 -44.48 -2.10
CA PRO A 47 -26.77 -44.08 -2.84
C PRO A 47 -25.67 -45.15 -2.69
N ASP A 48 -25.29 -45.76 -3.82
CA ASP A 48 -24.11 -46.62 -3.90
C ASP A 48 -22.86 -45.82 -3.49
N LYS A 49 -21.94 -46.52 -2.81
CA LYS A 49 -20.74 -45.97 -2.16
C LYS A 49 -19.97 -44.99 -3.06
N LEU A 50 -19.55 -43.87 -2.47
CA LEU A 50 -18.77 -42.76 -3.07
C LEU A 50 -17.72 -43.25 -4.09
N ASN A 51 -17.92 -42.97 -5.38
CA ASN A 51 -16.96 -43.26 -6.46
C ASN A 51 -16.43 -41.95 -7.07
N GLY A 52 -15.20 -41.96 -7.59
CA GLY A 52 -14.54 -40.81 -8.22
C GLY A 52 -13.74 -41.17 -9.46
N LEU A 53 -13.29 -40.15 -10.20
CA LEU A 53 -12.45 -40.28 -11.40
C LEU A 53 -10.97 -40.22 -11.04
N LEU A 54 -10.21 -41.27 -11.35
CA LEU A 54 -8.74 -41.25 -11.32
C LEU A 54 -8.21 -41.14 -12.75
N ILE A 55 -7.81 -39.93 -13.17
CA ILE A 55 -7.22 -39.69 -14.49
C ILE A 55 -5.75 -40.15 -14.54
N GLN A 56 -5.18 -40.20 -15.75
CA GLN A 56 -3.80 -40.61 -15.97
C GLN A 56 -2.80 -39.67 -15.25
N ARG A 57 -1.84 -40.26 -14.52
CA ARG A 57 -0.93 -39.54 -13.60
C ARG A 57 0.53 -39.67 -14.06
N TYR A 58 1.23 -38.55 -14.20
CA TYR A 58 2.61 -38.48 -14.69
C TYR A 58 3.49 -37.58 -13.81
N THR A 59 4.79 -37.82 -13.75
CA THR A 59 5.77 -36.82 -13.31
C THR A 59 5.86 -35.71 -14.36
N THR A 60 6.50 -34.58 -14.02
CA THR A 60 6.68 -33.48 -14.98
C THR A 60 7.50 -33.94 -16.19
N SER A 61 8.52 -34.77 -15.96
CA SER A 61 9.33 -35.36 -17.04
C SER A 61 8.51 -36.29 -17.94
N GLU A 62 7.75 -37.22 -17.35
CA GLU A 62 6.87 -38.13 -18.10
C GLU A 62 5.81 -37.36 -18.90
N ARG A 63 5.23 -36.29 -18.32
CA ARG A 63 4.28 -35.41 -19.01
C ARG A 63 4.92 -34.68 -20.19
N ASN A 64 6.14 -34.16 -20.03
CA ASN A 64 6.83 -33.44 -21.11
C ASN A 64 7.11 -34.35 -22.31
N ASN A 65 7.31 -35.64 -22.08
CA ASN A 65 7.49 -36.63 -23.15
C ASN A 65 6.21 -36.91 -23.95
N ILE A 66 5.02 -36.47 -23.50
CA ILE A 66 3.76 -36.62 -24.26
C ILE A 66 3.80 -35.80 -25.55
N ASN A 67 4.54 -34.67 -25.56
CA ASN A 67 4.70 -33.76 -26.70
C ASN A 67 3.41 -33.52 -27.53
N PRO A 68 2.34 -33.00 -26.90
CA PRO A 68 1.03 -32.92 -27.55
C PRO A 68 1.00 -31.82 -28.63
N GLY A 69 0.14 -31.99 -29.64
CA GLY A 69 -0.06 -31.03 -30.72
C GLY A 69 -1.44 -30.39 -30.68
N SER A 70 -1.91 -29.92 -31.84
CA SER A 70 -3.24 -29.31 -31.98
C SER A 70 -4.39 -30.27 -31.71
N LYS A 71 -4.20 -31.56 -31.99
CA LYS A 71 -5.23 -32.61 -31.81
C LYS A 71 -5.46 -32.98 -30.35
N GLU A 72 -4.48 -32.68 -29.49
CA GLU A 72 -4.51 -32.96 -28.06
C GLU A 72 -4.88 -31.73 -27.23
N ASN A 73 -5.39 -30.66 -27.85
CA ASN A 73 -5.88 -29.49 -27.12
C ASN A 73 -6.96 -29.91 -26.11
N GLY A 74 -6.79 -29.53 -24.84
CA GLY A 74 -7.63 -29.96 -23.72
C GLY A 74 -7.19 -31.27 -23.05
N LEU A 75 -6.10 -31.91 -23.50
CA LEU A 75 -5.55 -33.09 -22.84
C LEU A 75 -5.23 -32.78 -21.38
N THR A 76 -5.89 -33.50 -20.47
CA THR A 76 -5.80 -33.28 -19.03
C THR A 76 -5.14 -34.47 -18.36
N VAL A 77 -4.08 -34.22 -17.60
CA VAL A 77 -3.36 -35.23 -16.81
C VAL A 77 -3.16 -34.74 -15.39
N TYR A 78 -2.93 -35.66 -14.45
CA TYR A 78 -2.55 -35.30 -13.09
C TYR A 78 -1.03 -35.36 -12.92
N ASN A 79 -0.40 -34.25 -12.54
CA ASN A 79 1.04 -34.22 -12.27
C ASN A 79 1.31 -34.67 -10.83
N LYS A 80 2.04 -35.78 -10.66
CA LYS A 80 2.36 -36.39 -9.36
C LYS A 80 3.36 -35.58 -8.54
N GLU A 81 4.18 -34.74 -9.19
CA GLU A 81 5.19 -33.93 -8.51
C GLU A 81 4.61 -32.60 -8.05
N THR A 82 3.77 -31.97 -8.88
CA THR A 82 3.10 -30.72 -8.52
C THR A 82 1.78 -30.93 -7.80
N ASN A 83 1.23 -32.15 -7.81
CA ASN A 83 -0.10 -32.53 -7.28
C ASN A 83 -1.26 -31.75 -7.91
N CYS A 84 -1.12 -31.37 -9.19
CA CYS A 84 -2.08 -30.52 -9.90
C CYS A 84 -2.53 -31.14 -11.22
N TYR A 85 -3.69 -30.71 -11.71
CA TYR A 85 -4.08 -30.98 -13.08
C TYR A 85 -3.18 -30.18 -14.02
N ASN A 86 -2.75 -30.79 -15.12
CA ASN A 86 -2.06 -30.14 -16.21
C ASN A 86 -2.92 -30.31 -17.46
N VAL A 87 -3.26 -29.19 -18.11
CA VAL A 87 -4.09 -29.14 -19.31
C VAL A 87 -3.24 -28.62 -20.47
N TRP A 88 -3.22 -29.35 -21.58
CA TRP A 88 -2.55 -28.90 -22.79
C TRP A 88 -3.40 -27.85 -23.51
N ASN A 89 -2.85 -26.66 -23.69
CA ASN A 89 -3.51 -25.58 -24.42
C ASN A 89 -2.81 -25.37 -25.76
N TRP A 90 -3.55 -25.47 -26.86
CA TRP A 90 -3.07 -25.18 -28.19
C TRP A 90 -3.65 -23.87 -28.72
N ASN A 91 -2.78 -22.97 -29.19
CA ASN A 91 -3.18 -21.76 -29.90
C ASN A 91 -3.21 -22.04 -31.41
N GLY A 92 -4.42 -22.11 -31.98
CA GLY A 92 -4.63 -22.36 -33.41
C GLY A 92 -4.11 -21.25 -34.34
N VAL A 93 -3.93 -20.03 -33.84
CA VAL A 93 -3.43 -18.89 -34.64
C VAL A 93 -1.91 -18.92 -34.73
N SER A 94 -1.21 -19.13 -33.60
CA SER A 94 0.25 -19.16 -33.57
C SER A 94 0.85 -20.55 -33.82
N SER A 95 0.03 -21.60 -33.91
CA SER A 95 0.48 -22.99 -34.02
C SER A 95 1.48 -23.39 -32.92
N THR A 96 1.25 -22.89 -31.71
CA THR A 96 2.06 -23.19 -30.53
C THR A 96 1.18 -23.77 -29.43
N GLY A 97 1.75 -24.66 -28.62
CA GLY A 97 1.07 -25.21 -27.45
C GLY A 97 1.91 -25.12 -26.20
N ALA A 98 1.22 -25.07 -25.06
CA ALA A 98 1.84 -25.02 -23.74
C ALA A 98 0.97 -25.74 -22.71
N TRP A 99 1.62 -26.33 -21.71
CA TRP A 99 0.93 -26.90 -20.55
C TRP A 99 0.53 -25.80 -19.57
N ALA A 100 -0.76 -25.70 -19.26
CA ALA A 100 -1.29 -24.92 -18.15
C ALA A 100 -1.46 -25.81 -16.91
N GLN A 101 -1.20 -25.27 -15.73
CA GLN A 101 -1.35 -25.99 -14.46
C GLN A 101 -2.54 -25.45 -13.67
N PHE A 102 -3.46 -26.34 -13.30
CA PHE A 102 -4.61 -26.07 -12.46
C PHE A 102 -4.47 -26.88 -11.17
N CYS A 103 -3.97 -26.21 -10.15
CA CYS A 103 -4.12 -26.66 -8.79
C CYS A 103 -5.43 -26.04 -8.30
N GLY A 104 -6.34 -26.78 -7.66
CA GLY A 104 -7.30 -26.11 -6.79
C GLY A 104 -6.49 -25.20 -5.86
N GLU A 105 -6.92 -23.96 -5.61
CA GLU A 105 -6.17 -23.05 -4.74
C GLU A 105 -5.90 -23.77 -3.41
N LYS A 106 -4.66 -24.23 -3.25
CA LYS A 106 -4.28 -24.97 -2.06
C LYS A 106 -4.54 -24.00 -0.91
N GLN A 107 -5.31 -24.43 0.08
CA GLN A 107 -5.53 -23.60 1.25
C GLN A 107 -4.19 -23.43 1.96
N GLY A 108 -3.80 -22.18 2.16
CA GLY A 108 -2.67 -21.83 2.99
C GLY A 108 -3.02 -22.16 4.44
N VAL A 109 -2.05 -22.62 5.21
CA VAL A 109 -2.26 -22.92 6.63
C VAL A 109 -1.27 -22.10 7.43
N ALA A 110 -1.79 -21.36 8.40
CA ALA A 110 -0.98 -20.63 9.34
C ALA A 110 -1.18 -21.17 10.76
N ASP A 111 -0.10 -21.30 11.49
CA ASP A 111 -0.11 -21.50 12.93
C ASP A 111 -0.31 -20.13 13.60
N PHE A 112 -1.37 -20.02 14.40
CA PHE A 112 -1.80 -18.83 15.10
C PHE A 112 -2.56 -19.27 16.34
N SER A 113 -2.30 -18.66 17.49
CA SER A 113 -2.97 -19.02 18.76
C SER A 113 -3.10 -17.86 19.74
N ASP A 114 -2.39 -16.75 19.50
CA ASP A 114 -2.34 -15.62 20.41
C ASP A 114 -3.07 -14.39 19.84
N CYS A 115 -4.32 -14.22 20.25
CA CYS A 115 -5.11 -13.05 19.89
C CYS A 115 -4.54 -11.72 20.41
N SER A 116 -3.71 -11.74 21.47
CA SER A 116 -3.10 -10.52 22.02
C SER A 116 -1.99 -9.96 21.11
N SER A 117 -1.50 -10.76 20.17
CA SER A 117 -0.50 -10.32 19.19
C SER A 117 -1.07 -9.45 18.06
N ILE A 118 -2.40 -9.40 17.89
CA ILE A 118 -3.07 -8.57 16.88
C ILE A 118 -2.93 -7.09 17.24
N LYS A 119 -2.52 -6.28 16.27
CA LYS A 119 -2.35 -4.83 16.44
C LYS A 119 -3.20 -4.05 15.46
N VAL A 120 -3.90 -3.03 15.95
CA VAL A 120 -4.56 -2.03 15.09
C VAL A 120 -3.58 -0.90 14.84
N ILE A 121 -3.34 -0.60 13.57
CA ILE A 121 -2.45 0.49 13.15
C ILE A 121 -3.29 1.58 12.51
N GLY A 122 -3.17 2.81 13.03
CA GLY A 122 -3.95 3.96 12.57
C GLY A 122 -5.35 4.03 13.18
N LYS A 123 -6.16 4.96 12.67
CA LYS A 123 -7.55 5.21 13.06
C LYS A 123 -8.42 5.29 11.81
N TYR A 124 -9.64 4.80 11.89
CA TYR A 124 -10.61 4.93 10.80
C TYR A 124 -11.14 6.36 10.77
N VAL A 125 -11.01 7.05 9.63
CA VAL A 125 -11.46 8.44 9.48
C VAL A 125 -12.84 8.45 8.85
N THR A 126 -13.89 8.77 9.60
CA THR A 126 -15.31 8.60 9.19
C THR A 126 -15.69 9.40 7.94
N ASP A 127 -15.01 10.51 7.68
CA ASP A 127 -15.23 11.41 6.56
C ASP A 127 -14.28 11.15 5.36
N LYS A 128 -13.42 10.12 5.43
CA LYS A 128 -12.60 9.67 4.29
C LYS A 128 -13.27 8.52 3.53
N PRO A 129 -13.22 8.51 2.18
CA PRO A 129 -13.66 7.36 1.40
C PRO A 129 -12.78 6.13 1.71
N LEU A 130 -13.33 4.92 1.52
CA LEU A 130 -12.61 3.66 1.76
C LEU A 130 -11.25 3.59 1.06
N SER A 131 -11.16 4.07 -0.18
CA SER A 131 -9.92 4.10 -0.98
C SER A 131 -8.82 4.99 -0.40
N ALA A 132 -9.14 5.87 0.55
CA ALA A 132 -8.20 6.79 1.20
C ALA A 132 -7.98 6.45 2.69
N GLN A 133 -8.48 5.31 3.17
CA GLN A 133 -8.22 4.84 4.53
C GLN A 133 -6.82 4.24 4.63
N SER A 134 -6.13 4.52 5.74
CA SER A 134 -4.82 3.94 6.07
C SER A 134 -4.83 3.04 7.31
N VAL A 135 -5.99 2.94 7.98
CA VAL A 135 -6.17 2.03 9.13
C VAL A 135 -6.14 0.58 8.67
N ARG A 136 -5.48 -0.27 9.46
CA ARG A 136 -5.43 -1.72 9.22
C ARG A 136 -5.31 -2.50 10.53
N ILE A 137 -5.65 -3.78 10.46
CA ILE A 137 -5.47 -4.74 11.54
C ILE A 137 -4.36 -5.70 11.12
N ASP A 138 -3.22 -5.65 11.80
CA ASP A 138 -2.07 -6.52 11.55
C ASP A 138 -2.17 -7.79 12.41
N VAL A 139 -2.22 -8.94 11.74
CA VAL A 139 -2.28 -10.28 12.34
C VAL A 139 -0.95 -11.00 12.06
N PRO A 140 -0.06 -11.12 13.07
CA PRO A 140 1.17 -11.89 12.91
C PRO A 140 0.85 -13.39 12.98
N VAL A 141 1.28 -14.14 11.97
CA VAL A 141 1.05 -15.59 11.86
C VAL A 141 2.33 -16.32 11.45
N LYS A 142 2.40 -17.63 11.71
CA LYS A 142 3.48 -18.49 11.23
C LYS A 142 2.95 -19.42 10.14
N VAL A 143 3.29 -19.16 8.88
CA VAL A 143 2.83 -19.97 7.75
C VAL A 143 3.51 -21.34 7.78
N THR A 144 2.70 -22.41 7.82
CA THR A 144 3.13 -23.81 7.78
C THR A 144 2.81 -24.48 6.44
N GLN A 145 1.90 -23.91 5.66
CA GLN A 145 1.55 -24.38 4.33
C GLN A 145 1.29 -23.20 3.39
N LEU A 146 1.96 -23.20 2.23
CA LEU A 146 1.71 -22.24 1.15
C LEU A 146 0.32 -22.43 0.56
N GLY A 147 -0.30 -21.33 0.15
CA GLY A 147 -1.67 -21.36 -0.38
C GLY A 147 -2.50 -20.12 -0.09
N ALA A 148 -3.73 -20.11 -0.58
CA ALA A 148 -4.68 -19.00 -0.41
C ALA A 148 -5.14 -18.85 1.04
N TYR A 149 -5.39 -17.62 1.47
CA TYR A 149 -5.96 -17.29 2.78
C TYR A 149 -7.03 -16.19 2.64
N SER A 150 -7.97 -16.14 3.59
CA SER A 150 -9.02 -15.12 3.64
C SER A 150 -9.36 -14.80 5.10
N TYR A 151 -8.83 -13.70 5.61
CA TYR A 151 -9.11 -13.22 6.97
C TYR A 151 -10.15 -12.11 6.89
N THR A 152 -11.08 -12.10 7.83
CA THR A 152 -12.18 -11.12 7.86
C THR A 152 -12.54 -10.77 9.28
N THR A 153 -13.09 -9.58 9.47
CA THR A 153 -13.82 -9.24 10.69
C THR A 153 -15.33 -9.44 10.53
N ASN A 154 -16.06 -9.36 11.63
CA ASN A 154 -17.48 -8.99 11.59
C ASN A 154 -17.66 -7.53 11.12
N THR A 155 -18.89 -7.15 10.77
CA THR A 155 -19.24 -5.75 10.51
C THR A 155 -19.57 -5.06 11.84
N VAL A 156 -18.82 -4.01 12.15
CA VAL A 156 -19.07 -3.15 13.33
C VAL A 156 -19.00 -1.70 12.87
N ASN A 157 -19.89 -0.84 13.40
CA ASN A 157 -19.98 0.56 13.01
C ASN A 157 -20.08 0.76 11.47
N GLY A 158 -20.75 -0.18 10.80
CA GLY A 158 -20.90 -0.19 9.35
C GLY A 158 -19.67 -0.64 8.55
N VAL A 159 -18.54 -0.95 9.17
CA VAL A 159 -17.28 -1.26 8.47
C VAL A 159 -16.86 -2.72 8.69
N THR A 160 -16.35 -3.36 7.64
CA THR A 160 -15.71 -4.68 7.68
C THR A 160 -14.28 -4.60 7.17
N PHE A 161 -13.35 -5.26 7.88
CA PHE A 161 -11.95 -5.39 7.46
C PHE A 161 -11.70 -6.77 6.87
N THR A 162 -11.00 -6.85 5.74
CA THR A 162 -10.65 -8.12 5.10
C THR A 162 -9.20 -8.12 4.58
N ALA A 163 -8.62 -9.32 4.51
CA ALA A 163 -7.37 -9.61 3.82
C ALA A 163 -7.54 -10.92 3.03
N GLN A 164 -7.22 -10.88 1.74
CA GLN A 164 -7.21 -12.06 0.88
C GLN A 164 -5.92 -12.08 0.08
N GLY A 165 -5.33 -13.26 -0.06
CA GLY A 165 -4.08 -13.41 -0.79
C GLY A 165 -3.56 -14.84 -0.74
N THR A 166 -2.30 -15.01 -1.12
CA THR A 166 -1.62 -16.31 -1.16
C THR A 166 -0.32 -16.24 -0.39
N PHE A 167 -0.12 -17.16 0.56
CA PHE A 167 1.18 -17.36 1.18
C PHE A 167 2.14 -17.99 0.17
N VAL A 168 3.21 -17.26 -0.16
CA VAL A 168 4.28 -17.70 -1.08
C VAL A 168 5.58 -18.04 -0.35
N ASN A 169 5.68 -17.71 0.95
CA ASN A 169 6.81 -18.02 1.82
C ASN A 169 6.33 -18.69 3.11
N LEU A 170 7.12 -19.65 3.61
CA LEU A 170 6.91 -20.27 4.91
C LEU A 170 7.49 -19.40 6.04
N GLY A 171 7.07 -19.65 7.28
CA GLY A 171 7.59 -18.97 8.46
C GLY A 171 6.80 -17.73 8.87
N PRO A 172 7.38 -16.83 9.70
CA PRO A 172 6.68 -15.66 10.21
C PRO A 172 6.26 -14.71 9.08
N GLN A 173 4.99 -14.33 9.07
CA GLN A 173 4.39 -13.37 8.14
C GLN A 173 3.41 -12.48 8.91
N THR A 174 3.14 -11.27 8.41
CA THR A 174 2.08 -10.41 8.94
C THR A 174 1.01 -10.24 7.87
N VAL A 175 -0.24 -10.58 8.21
CA VAL A 175 -1.39 -10.37 7.35
C VAL A 175 -2.13 -9.12 7.80
N SER A 176 -2.23 -8.13 6.92
CA SER A 176 -2.90 -6.85 7.19
C SER A 176 -4.30 -6.83 6.61
N LEU A 177 -5.33 -6.70 7.46
CA LEU A 177 -6.72 -6.51 7.03
C LEU A 177 -7.02 -5.03 6.84
N TYR A 178 -7.58 -4.67 5.70
CA TYR A 178 -7.97 -3.31 5.33
C TYR A 178 -9.50 -3.18 5.28
N PRO A 179 -10.08 -2.00 5.50
CA PRO A 179 -11.52 -1.81 5.40
C PRO A 179 -11.97 -1.95 3.94
N THR A 180 -12.93 -2.84 3.68
CA THR A 180 -13.37 -3.17 2.29
C THR A 180 -14.86 -3.02 2.06
N ALA A 181 -15.68 -3.02 3.11
CA ALA A 181 -17.12 -2.79 3.02
C ALA A 181 -17.55 -1.70 4.00
N ILE A 182 -18.48 -0.86 3.54
CA ILE A 182 -19.15 0.16 4.34
C ILE A 182 -20.67 0.07 4.15
N SER A 183 -21.42 0.04 5.24
CA SER A 183 -22.87 0.17 5.26
C SER A 183 -23.27 1.29 6.22
N GLY A 184 -24.12 2.21 5.76
CA GLY A 184 -24.48 3.40 6.52
C GLY A 184 -23.30 4.38 6.70
N THR A 185 -23.39 5.21 7.74
CA THR A 185 -22.40 6.25 8.07
C THR A 185 -21.74 5.92 9.40
N PRO A 186 -20.46 5.51 9.43
CA PRO A 186 -19.73 5.21 10.66
C PRO A 186 -19.67 6.42 11.59
N SER A 187 -19.82 6.20 12.89
CA SER A 187 -19.70 7.25 13.93
C SER A 187 -18.32 7.22 14.58
N ALA A 188 -17.86 8.36 15.10
CA ALA A 188 -16.62 8.43 15.88
C ALA A 188 -16.78 7.68 17.22
N GLY A 189 -15.70 7.07 17.70
CA GLY A 189 -15.70 6.24 18.91
C GLY A 189 -14.72 5.07 18.81
N THR A 190 -14.58 4.27 19.86
CA THR A 190 -13.79 3.03 19.80
C THR A 190 -14.74 1.84 19.79
N TYR A 191 -14.56 0.97 18.81
CA TYR A 191 -15.44 -0.18 18.57
C TYR A 191 -14.62 -1.47 18.56
N ASN A 192 -15.15 -2.49 19.21
CA ASN A 192 -14.49 -3.80 19.33
C ASN A 192 -14.89 -4.71 18.17
N TYR A 193 -13.89 -5.23 17.47
CA TYR A 193 -14.05 -6.17 16.37
C TYR A 193 -13.76 -7.61 16.80
N SER A 194 -14.38 -8.54 16.09
CA SER A 194 -14.04 -9.96 16.09
C SER A 194 -13.31 -10.27 14.79
N VAL A 195 -12.04 -10.67 14.88
CA VAL A 195 -11.19 -11.06 13.74
C VAL A 195 -11.24 -12.59 13.60
N THR A 196 -11.65 -13.07 12.42
CA THR A 196 -11.61 -14.49 12.06
C THR A 196 -10.36 -14.76 11.24
N VAL A 197 -9.44 -15.53 11.81
CA VAL A 197 -8.20 -16.00 11.17
C VAL A 197 -8.45 -17.40 10.63
N SER A 198 -8.47 -17.56 9.31
CA SER A 198 -8.72 -18.85 8.64
C SER A 198 -8.04 -18.92 7.27
N PRO A 199 -7.40 -20.05 6.88
CA PRO A 199 -7.30 -21.32 7.61
C PRO A 199 -6.19 -21.32 8.67
N THR A 200 -6.37 -22.09 9.74
CA THR A 200 -5.33 -22.29 10.77
C THR A 200 -4.95 -23.77 10.94
N ALA A 201 -3.75 -24.05 11.43
CA ALA A 201 -3.30 -25.41 11.72
C ALA A 201 -4.16 -26.10 12.79
N ALA A 202 -4.75 -25.32 13.70
CA ALA A 202 -5.55 -25.81 14.81
C ALA A 202 -7.04 -26.03 14.44
N SER A 203 -7.57 -25.33 13.44
CA SER A 203 -8.99 -25.32 13.09
C SER A 203 -9.22 -24.96 11.63
N SER A 204 -9.92 -25.83 10.90
CA SER A 204 -10.41 -25.55 9.54
C SER A 204 -11.52 -24.49 9.52
N SER A 205 -12.21 -24.28 10.65
CA SER A 205 -13.19 -23.20 10.83
C SER A 205 -12.54 -21.86 11.25
N GLY A 206 -11.22 -21.85 11.49
CA GLY A 206 -10.47 -20.67 11.93
C GLY A 206 -10.49 -20.43 13.43
N ILE A 207 -9.77 -19.39 13.85
CA ILE A 207 -9.70 -18.86 15.22
C ILE A 207 -10.38 -17.48 15.21
N ILE A 208 -11.24 -17.24 16.20
CA ILE A 208 -11.93 -15.95 16.35
C ILE A 208 -11.33 -15.19 17.53
N CYS A 209 -10.75 -14.03 17.25
CA CYS A 209 -10.22 -13.11 18.25
C CYS A 209 -11.19 -11.96 18.47
N ASN A 210 -11.81 -11.92 19.65
CA ASN A 210 -12.74 -10.86 20.03
C ASN A 210 -12.02 -9.68 20.68
N ASN A 211 -12.74 -8.57 20.82
CA ASN A 211 -12.30 -7.39 21.58
C ASN A 211 -11.06 -6.70 21.00
N ILE A 212 -10.91 -6.69 19.67
CA ILE A 212 -9.87 -5.91 18.99
C ILE A 212 -10.36 -4.46 18.83
N PRO A 213 -9.80 -3.47 19.56
CA PRO A 213 -10.35 -2.13 19.58
C PRO A 213 -9.86 -1.32 18.37
N VAL A 214 -10.80 -0.85 17.55
CA VAL A 214 -10.52 0.06 16.42
C VAL A 214 -11.11 1.43 16.74
N SER A 215 -10.28 2.46 16.70
CA SER A 215 -10.71 3.84 16.89
C SER A 215 -11.20 4.47 15.58
N PHE A 216 -12.37 5.09 15.65
CA PHE A 216 -13.00 5.87 14.61
C PHE A 216 -12.96 7.34 15.03
N ILE A 217 -12.50 8.20 14.12
CA ILE A 217 -12.40 9.64 14.34
C ILE A 217 -13.07 10.37 13.19
N SER A 218 -13.58 11.57 13.48
CA SER A 218 -14.00 12.51 12.45
C SER A 218 -12.92 13.56 12.32
N ARG A 219 -12.35 13.74 11.11
CA ARG A 219 -11.31 14.76 10.89
C ARG A 219 -11.81 16.14 11.31
N ALA A 220 -13.06 16.47 10.98
CA ALA A 220 -13.70 17.75 11.31
C ALA A 220 -13.72 18.05 12.82
N ASN A 221 -13.72 17.01 13.67
CA ASN A 221 -13.69 17.15 15.13
C ASN A 221 -12.28 16.91 15.74
N SER A 222 -11.32 16.43 14.95
CA SER A 222 -9.94 16.21 15.40
C SER A 222 -9.16 17.50 15.48
N THR A 223 -8.10 17.48 16.29
CA THR A 223 -7.07 18.52 16.33
C THR A 223 -5.88 18.05 15.52
N MET A 224 -5.42 18.86 14.57
CA MET A 224 -4.17 18.60 13.87
C MET A 224 -3.00 19.09 14.70
N LYS A 225 -2.12 18.18 15.12
CA LYS A 225 -0.90 18.54 15.85
C LYS A 225 0.29 18.59 14.90
N ILE A 226 0.98 19.72 14.87
CA ILE A 226 2.21 19.92 14.10
C ILE A 226 3.35 20.16 15.08
N VAL A 227 4.36 19.29 15.05
CA VAL A 227 5.57 19.45 15.84
C VAL A 227 6.50 20.43 15.15
N ASN A 228 6.98 21.44 15.87
CA ASN A 228 7.97 22.40 15.41
C ASN A 228 9.26 22.22 16.23
N VAL A 229 10.35 21.86 15.57
CA VAL A 229 11.66 21.78 16.21
C VAL A 229 12.33 23.13 16.10
N ASN A 230 12.59 23.76 17.25
CA ASN A 230 13.29 25.04 17.30
C ASN A 230 14.79 24.79 17.02
N GLY A 231 15.32 25.43 15.97
CA GLY A 231 16.75 25.46 15.70
C GLY A 231 17.55 26.18 16.80
N THR A 232 18.88 26.08 16.74
CA THR A 232 19.80 26.67 17.75
C THR A 232 19.68 28.19 17.91
N ASN A 233 19.12 28.88 16.91
CA ASN A 233 18.87 30.33 16.93
C ASN A 233 17.38 30.70 17.16
N GLY A 234 16.52 29.74 17.53
CA GLY A 234 15.07 29.95 17.72
C GLY A 234 14.26 30.15 16.44
N SER A 235 14.92 30.20 15.28
CA SER A 235 14.30 30.34 13.96
C SER A 235 13.92 28.99 13.38
N SER A 236 12.65 28.81 13.05
CA SER A 236 12.12 27.74 12.21
C SER A 236 11.36 28.34 11.02
N LEU A 237 11.10 27.56 9.98
CA LEU A 237 10.24 27.93 8.84
C LEU A 237 8.85 28.41 9.27
N VAL A 238 8.43 28.04 10.49
CA VAL A 238 7.16 28.44 11.10
C VAL A 238 7.41 29.69 11.97
N THR A 239 8.31 29.64 12.94
CA THR A 239 8.44 30.71 13.97
C THR A 239 9.40 31.86 13.64
N GLY A 240 10.05 31.87 12.46
CA GLY A 240 11.04 32.89 12.08
C GLY A 240 10.46 34.31 11.90
N THR A 241 11.31 35.34 11.93
CA THR A 241 10.91 36.76 11.93
C THR A 241 10.55 37.36 10.55
N ASN A 242 10.69 36.59 9.45
CA ASN A 242 10.44 37.03 8.06
C ASN A 242 9.21 36.31 7.43
N SER A 243 9.22 36.06 6.11
CA SER A 243 8.17 35.31 5.38
C SER A 243 7.77 33.97 6.03
N SER A 244 8.68 33.32 6.75
CA SER A 244 8.48 32.12 7.57
C SER A 244 7.45 32.31 8.69
N GLY A 245 7.50 33.43 9.42
CA GLY A 245 6.57 33.78 10.49
C GLY A 245 5.13 33.96 10.01
N LEU A 246 4.94 34.25 8.72
CA LEU A 246 3.62 34.36 8.11
C LEU A 246 2.93 32.99 7.95
N VAL A 247 3.70 31.91 7.77
CA VAL A 247 3.17 30.55 7.71
C VAL A 247 2.68 30.11 9.10
N TYR A 248 3.43 30.40 10.17
CA TYR A 248 2.95 30.17 11.53
C TYR A 248 1.67 30.92 11.82
N LYS A 249 1.64 32.23 11.54
CA LYS A 249 0.45 33.05 11.70
C LYS A 249 -0.75 32.43 10.97
N TRP A 250 -0.57 32.00 9.71
CA TRP A 250 -1.63 31.36 8.94
C TRP A 250 -2.10 30.02 9.55
N LEU A 251 -1.17 29.18 10.03
CA LEU A 251 -1.49 27.94 10.74
C LEU A 251 -2.24 28.21 12.06
N THR A 252 -1.94 29.31 12.75
CA THR A 252 -2.58 29.71 14.01
C THR A 252 -3.78 30.65 13.83
N GLY A 253 -4.25 30.88 12.59
CA GLY A 253 -5.49 31.58 12.30
C GLY A 253 -5.38 33.06 11.87
N ASP A 254 -4.19 33.63 11.82
CA ASP A 254 -3.93 34.99 11.30
C ASP A 254 -3.45 34.94 9.83
N ASN A 255 -4.37 35.17 8.88
CA ASN A 255 -4.11 35.06 7.44
C ASN A 255 -3.57 36.36 6.82
N GLN A 256 -2.35 36.77 7.20
CA GLN A 256 -1.69 37.97 6.64
C GLN A 256 -1.10 37.77 5.23
N ILE A 257 -1.09 36.54 4.72
CA ILE A 257 -0.56 36.19 3.39
C ILE A 257 -1.61 36.28 2.28
N ALA A 258 -2.87 36.57 2.61
CA ALA A 258 -4.01 36.53 1.70
C ALA A 258 -4.10 35.19 0.93
N ALA A 259 -3.99 34.07 1.65
CA ALA A 259 -4.33 32.75 1.14
C ALA A 259 -5.85 32.65 0.93
N SER A 260 -6.29 31.86 -0.05
CA SER A 260 -7.72 31.76 -0.40
C SER A 260 -8.59 31.18 0.71
N ASN A 261 -8.02 30.35 1.60
CA ASN A 261 -8.72 29.83 2.77
C ASN A 261 -7.79 29.81 4.00
N SER A 262 -8.39 29.65 5.18
CA SER A 262 -7.65 29.41 6.42
C SER A 262 -6.97 28.03 6.41
N ALA A 263 -5.87 27.89 7.15
CA ALA A 263 -5.21 26.59 7.31
C ALA A 263 -6.16 25.51 7.86
N VAL A 264 -7.00 25.88 8.83
CA VAL A 264 -8.03 25.00 9.40
C VAL A 264 -8.99 24.50 8.30
N SER A 265 -9.45 25.39 7.42
CA SER A 265 -10.31 25.01 6.29
C SER A 265 -9.63 24.05 5.31
N TYR A 266 -8.33 24.22 5.02
CA TYR A 266 -7.60 23.28 4.17
C TYR A 266 -7.36 21.93 4.84
N SER A 267 -7.05 21.95 6.14
CA SER A 267 -6.84 20.73 6.92
C SER A 267 -8.13 19.94 7.12
N GLY A 268 -9.30 20.59 7.03
CA GLY A 268 -10.60 19.98 7.35
C GLY A 268 -10.73 19.57 8.83
N THR A 269 -9.92 20.14 9.73
CA THR A 269 -9.92 19.85 11.17
C THR A 269 -10.65 20.92 11.97
N SER A 270 -10.90 20.66 13.25
CA SER A 270 -11.48 21.66 14.16
C SER A 270 -10.50 22.78 14.49
N GLN A 271 -9.22 22.43 14.64
CA GLN A 271 -8.14 23.35 14.97
C GLN A 271 -6.77 22.75 14.59
N ILE A 272 -5.79 23.63 14.41
CA ILE A 272 -4.38 23.27 14.23
C ILE A 272 -3.62 23.74 15.48
N GLN A 273 -2.90 22.81 16.10
CA GLN A 273 -2.02 23.07 17.24
C GLN A 273 -0.57 22.90 16.80
N VAL A 274 0.23 23.95 16.96
CA VAL A 274 1.69 23.87 16.78
C VAL A 274 2.33 23.67 18.15
N VAL A 275 3.08 22.59 18.33
CA VAL A 275 3.80 22.27 19.57
C VAL A 275 5.29 22.34 19.33
N ASN A 276 6.03 22.96 20.24
CA ASN A 276 7.48 23.10 20.11
C ASN A 276 8.20 21.91 20.76
N VAL A 277 9.34 21.54 20.17
CA VAL A 277 10.29 20.58 20.72
C VAL A 277 11.69 21.17 20.65
N THR A 278 12.48 20.95 21.71
CA THR A 278 13.89 21.35 21.75
C THR A 278 14.72 20.39 20.89
N LEU A 279 15.59 20.94 20.03
CA LEU A 279 16.51 20.12 19.23
C LEU A 279 17.31 19.15 20.11
N ASN A 280 17.42 17.89 19.70
CA ASN A 280 18.11 16.80 20.41
C ASN A 280 17.48 16.34 21.74
N SER A 281 16.28 16.83 22.08
CA SER A 281 15.48 16.31 23.21
C SER A 281 14.69 15.06 22.77
N LEU A 282 15.30 13.87 22.85
CA LEU A 282 14.72 12.62 22.31
C LEU A 282 13.38 12.27 22.98
N ALA A 283 13.31 12.28 24.32
CA ALA A 283 12.10 11.92 25.06
C ALA A 283 10.94 12.89 24.80
N GLU A 284 11.24 14.19 24.67
CA GLU A 284 10.26 15.21 24.32
C GLU A 284 9.76 15.03 22.88
N LEU A 285 10.65 14.71 21.95
CA LEU A 285 10.30 14.45 20.56
C LEU A 285 9.34 13.25 20.45
N GLU A 286 9.67 12.13 21.09
CA GLU A 286 8.82 10.93 21.07
C GLU A 286 7.43 11.20 21.67
N ASP A 287 7.37 11.91 22.81
CA ASP A 287 6.11 12.32 23.43
C ASP A 287 5.26 13.19 22.50
N LYS A 288 5.85 14.21 21.86
CA LYS A 288 5.12 15.12 20.98
C LYS A 288 4.74 14.50 19.63
N LEU A 289 5.43 13.47 19.18
CA LEU A 289 5.14 12.78 17.91
C LEU A 289 4.03 11.72 18.03
N ALA A 290 3.68 11.27 19.24
CA ALA A 290 2.73 10.17 19.47
C ALA A 290 1.36 10.35 18.76
N ASP A 291 0.90 11.59 18.61
CA ASP A 291 -0.35 11.99 17.96
C ASP A 291 -0.16 13.18 16.99
N ALA A 292 1.07 13.35 16.49
CA ALA A 292 1.39 14.39 15.52
C ALA A 292 0.93 14.03 14.10
N SER A 293 0.41 15.00 13.38
CA SER A 293 0.10 14.94 11.94
C SER A 293 1.31 15.26 11.05
N GLY A 294 2.27 16.01 11.60
CA GLY A 294 3.39 16.56 10.86
C GLY A 294 4.50 17.04 11.78
N ILE A 295 5.72 17.12 11.25
CA ILE A 295 6.86 17.74 11.91
C ILE A 295 7.59 18.68 10.96
N ILE A 296 8.05 19.80 11.52
CA ILE A 296 8.80 20.83 10.83
C ILE A 296 10.09 21.04 11.59
N VAL A 297 11.20 20.97 10.86
CA VAL A 297 12.55 21.06 11.41
C VAL A 297 13.30 22.14 10.64
N GLY A 298 13.52 23.28 11.28
CA GLY A 298 14.35 24.36 10.73
C GLY A 298 15.71 24.46 11.44
N ALA A 299 16.70 25.07 10.76
CA ALA A 299 18.04 25.41 11.26
C ALA A 299 18.58 24.41 12.29
N ASN A 300 18.82 23.19 11.81
CA ASN A 300 19.07 22.00 12.62
C ASN A 300 20.56 21.65 12.70
N ASN A 301 21.41 22.67 12.79
CA ASN A 301 22.85 22.51 12.99
C ASN A 301 23.13 21.69 14.25
N GLY A 302 23.85 20.58 14.09
CA GLY A 302 24.17 19.67 15.20
C GLY A 302 23.01 18.76 15.62
N ILE A 303 22.02 18.53 14.77
CA ILE A 303 21.04 17.46 14.98
C ILE A 303 21.76 16.10 15.13
N SER A 304 21.42 15.38 16.18
CA SER A 304 21.97 14.06 16.45
C SER A 304 21.33 13.00 15.55
N THR A 305 22.09 11.97 15.20
CA THR A 305 21.60 10.84 14.39
C THR A 305 20.40 10.15 15.05
N GLY A 306 20.37 10.05 16.38
CA GLY A 306 19.24 9.50 17.13
C GLY A 306 17.96 10.30 16.92
N PHE A 307 18.03 11.62 17.04
CA PHE A 307 16.88 12.51 16.84
C PHE A 307 16.37 12.45 15.39
N ALA A 308 17.27 12.44 14.41
CA ALA A 308 16.90 12.31 12.99
C ALA A 308 16.25 10.94 12.66
N ASN A 309 16.74 9.84 13.25
CA ASN A 309 16.17 8.52 13.03
C ASN A 309 14.75 8.39 13.63
N ILE A 310 14.49 8.96 14.81
CA ILE A 310 13.13 8.98 15.39
C ILE A 310 12.14 9.63 14.41
N ILE A 311 12.51 10.77 13.81
CA ILE A 311 11.66 11.47 12.83
C ILE A 311 11.39 10.59 11.60
N LYS A 312 12.44 9.95 11.07
CA LYS A 312 12.31 9.05 9.91
C LYS A 312 11.41 7.86 10.22
N GLU A 313 11.64 7.17 11.34
CA GLU A 313 10.87 5.99 11.72
C GLU A 313 9.41 6.34 12.02
N TRP A 314 9.17 7.50 12.65
CA TRP A 314 7.84 8.05 12.84
C TRP A 314 7.14 8.35 11.49
N ASN A 315 7.81 9.02 10.55
CA ASN A 315 7.25 9.30 9.22
C ASN A 315 6.90 8.00 8.48
N GLN A 316 7.78 6.99 8.52
CA GLN A 316 7.57 5.69 7.88
C GLN A 316 6.42 4.89 8.51
N SER A 317 6.23 4.99 9.82
CA SER A 317 5.19 4.24 10.53
C SER A 317 3.81 4.91 10.50
N THR A 318 3.77 6.24 10.46
CA THR A 318 2.52 7.02 10.55
C THR A 318 2.04 7.59 9.22
N GLY A 319 2.95 7.82 8.28
CA GLY A 319 2.70 8.62 7.08
C GLY A 319 2.55 10.12 7.36
N GLY A 320 2.86 10.59 8.58
CA GLY A 320 2.89 12.01 8.93
C GLY A 320 3.93 12.76 8.11
N PHE A 321 3.67 14.03 7.77
CA PHE A 321 4.56 14.76 6.86
C PHE A 321 5.81 15.29 7.58
N VAL A 322 6.91 15.42 6.83
CA VAL A 322 8.16 16.01 7.31
C VAL A 322 8.55 17.18 6.43
N ILE A 323 8.73 18.35 7.04
CA ILE A 323 9.27 19.54 6.39
C ILE A 323 10.63 19.83 7.02
N ASN A 324 11.70 19.75 6.23
CA ASN A 324 13.03 20.12 6.71
C ASN A 324 13.58 21.30 5.93
N TYR A 325 14.20 22.21 6.67
CA TYR A 325 14.83 23.41 6.17
C TYR A 325 16.28 23.46 6.65
N ALA A 326 17.22 23.54 5.72
CA ALA A 326 18.66 23.45 6.01
C ALA A 326 19.50 24.34 5.07
N ASP A 327 20.50 25.02 5.63
CA ASP A 327 21.35 26.00 4.93
C ASP A 327 22.63 25.38 4.35
N SER A 328 23.14 24.35 5.01
CA SER A 328 24.53 23.95 4.86
C SER A 328 24.76 22.50 5.29
N VAL A 329 25.94 21.97 4.98
CA VAL A 329 26.34 20.61 5.36
C VAL A 329 26.18 20.35 6.88
N PRO A 330 26.51 21.28 7.80
CA PRO A 330 26.23 21.10 9.23
C PRO A 330 24.75 20.90 9.62
N GLU A 331 23.81 21.27 8.74
CA GLU A 331 22.37 21.14 8.94
C GLU A 331 21.77 19.95 8.18
N SER A 332 22.58 19.20 7.42
CA SER A 332 22.11 18.08 6.60
C SER A 332 21.69 16.84 7.39
N GLY A 333 21.95 16.76 8.70
CA GLY A 333 21.81 15.52 9.47
C GLY A 333 20.43 14.84 9.38
N LEU A 334 19.33 15.60 9.31
CA LEU A 334 18.00 15.04 9.05
C LEU A 334 17.81 14.69 7.57
N ALA A 335 18.17 15.61 6.67
CA ALA A 335 18.10 15.40 5.22
C ALA A 335 18.83 14.10 4.81
N ASP A 336 20.04 13.86 5.32
CA ASP A 336 20.89 12.71 5.00
C ASP A 336 20.23 11.38 5.40
N VAL A 337 19.63 11.33 6.59
CA VAL A 337 18.86 10.17 7.08
C VAL A 337 17.64 9.91 6.19
N LEU A 338 17.03 10.98 5.68
CA LEU A 338 15.91 10.95 4.74
C LEU A 338 16.34 10.76 3.26
N LYS A 339 17.64 10.60 2.99
CA LYS A 339 18.23 10.41 1.63
C LYS A 339 18.17 11.64 0.72
N PHE A 340 18.26 12.81 1.33
CA PHE A 340 18.54 14.08 0.67
C PHE A 340 19.90 14.57 1.16
N TYR A 341 20.62 15.33 0.35
CA TYR A 341 21.87 15.94 0.73
C TYR A 341 21.74 17.45 0.60
N VAL A 342 22.11 18.18 1.63
CA VAL A 342 22.08 19.65 1.65
C VAL A 342 23.50 20.17 1.66
N GLU A 343 23.81 21.04 0.71
CA GLU A 343 25.13 21.65 0.55
C GLU A 343 25.07 23.18 0.62
N ASN A 344 26.21 23.78 0.97
CA ASN A 344 26.39 25.23 0.93
C ASN A 344 26.33 25.71 -0.52
N GLY A 345 25.76 26.89 -0.77
CA GLY A 345 25.91 27.55 -2.06
C GLY A 345 27.39 27.84 -2.38
N SER A 346 27.77 27.73 -3.67
CA SER A 346 29.09 28.16 -4.17
C SER A 346 28.97 29.44 -4.99
N THR A 347 30.08 30.18 -5.12
CA THR A 347 30.24 31.52 -5.71
C THR A 347 29.98 31.64 -7.23
N THR A 348 29.08 30.85 -7.82
CA THR A 348 28.86 30.91 -9.26
C THR A 348 27.36 30.94 -9.56
N ASP A 349 26.89 32.12 -9.97
CA ASP A 349 25.54 32.37 -10.48
C ASP A 349 25.22 31.43 -11.64
N GLY A 350 23.96 31.00 -11.74
CA GLY A 350 23.48 30.28 -12.91
C GLY A 350 22.14 30.78 -13.41
N ILE A 351 21.84 30.35 -14.64
CA ILE A 351 20.80 30.87 -15.52
C ILE A 351 19.41 30.38 -15.07
N VAL A 352 18.40 31.24 -15.27
CA VAL A 352 16.98 30.94 -15.06
C VAL A 352 16.54 29.78 -15.95
N ASN A 353 16.06 28.68 -15.38
CA ASN A 353 15.45 27.60 -16.15
C ASN A 353 14.04 27.99 -16.59
N SER A 354 13.84 28.08 -17.90
CA SER A 354 12.55 28.39 -18.54
C SER A 354 11.55 27.21 -18.55
N ASN A 355 11.86 26.09 -17.88
CA ASN A 355 11.04 24.86 -17.89
C ASN A 355 10.34 24.53 -16.57
N VAL A 356 10.16 25.49 -15.65
CA VAL A 356 9.25 25.29 -14.50
C VAL A 356 7.80 25.48 -14.97
N THR A 357 7.36 24.67 -15.93
CA THR A 357 5.99 24.73 -16.46
C THR A 357 5.06 23.68 -15.89
N VAL A 358 5.54 22.78 -15.03
CA VAL A 358 4.66 21.77 -14.43
C VAL A 358 5.15 21.36 -13.04
N ILE A 359 4.73 22.10 -12.01
CA ILE A 359 4.39 21.42 -10.74
C ILE A 359 3.27 20.45 -11.16
N PRO A 360 3.44 19.11 -11.09
CA PRO A 360 2.53 18.16 -11.73
C PRO A 360 1.11 18.32 -11.21
N GLN A 361 0.31 19.16 -11.87
CA GLN A 361 -1.12 19.38 -11.65
C GLN A 361 -1.58 19.23 -10.18
N ILE A 362 -0.75 19.66 -9.20
CA ILE A 362 -1.10 19.56 -7.77
C ILE A 362 -2.21 20.57 -7.45
N PHE A 363 -2.27 21.63 -8.26
CA PHE A 363 -3.19 22.74 -8.10
C PHE A 363 -4.13 22.89 -9.31
N GLY A 364 -5.08 21.95 -9.44
CA GLY A 364 -6.28 22.12 -10.29
C GLY A 364 -7.26 23.13 -9.68
N THR A 365 -8.13 23.70 -10.52
CA THR A 365 -9.06 24.81 -10.19
C THR A 365 -9.80 24.59 -8.87
N GLY A 366 -9.51 25.45 -7.90
CA GLY A 366 -9.96 25.36 -6.50
C GLY A 366 -8.82 25.44 -5.46
N GLN A 367 -7.59 25.64 -5.91
CA GLN A 367 -6.38 25.74 -5.11
C GLN A 367 -5.88 27.19 -5.03
N PRO A 368 -5.13 27.57 -3.98
CA PRO A 368 -4.89 28.96 -3.57
C PRO A 368 -4.19 29.91 -4.57
N PHE A 369 -3.78 29.45 -5.76
CA PHE A 369 -3.22 30.34 -6.78
C PHE A 369 -3.47 29.91 -8.24
N ILE A 370 -3.70 30.91 -9.11
CA ILE A 370 -3.60 30.83 -10.57
C ILE A 370 -2.21 31.36 -10.94
N VAL A 371 -1.37 30.52 -11.57
CA VAL A 371 0.04 30.79 -11.91
C VAL A 371 0.21 31.83 -13.05
N SER A 372 -0.62 32.87 -13.10
CA SER A 372 -0.53 33.93 -14.12
C SER A 372 0.56 34.97 -13.83
N ASN A 373 1.11 35.03 -12.60
CA ASN A 373 2.10 36.05 -12.21
C ASN A 373 3.54 35.54 -11.98
N GLY A 374 3.88 34.32 -12.42
CA GLY A 374 5.25 33.78 -12.32
C GLY A 374 5.72 33.50 -10.88
N LEU A 375 6.56 32.48 -10.71
CA LEU A 375 7.12 32.07 -9.41
C LEU A 375 8.49 32.73 -9.16
N ASN A 376 8.58 34.06 -9.25
CA ASN A 376 9.82 34.72 -8.84
C ASN A 376 9.93 34.67 -7.32
N ILE A 377 10.98 34.00 -6.82
CA ILE A 377 11.30 33.86 -5.40
C ILE A 377 12.64 34.54 -5.17
N GLY A 378 12.72 35.46 -4.21
CA GLY A 378 13.99 36.11 -3.86
C GLY A 378 14.91 35.13 -3.12
N TYR A 379 16.21 35.17 -3.40
CA TYR A 379 17.22 34.30 -2.76
C TYR A 379 18.48 35.09 -2.42
N ASP A 380 19.21 34.66 -1.39
CA ASP A 380 20.44 35.31 -0.91
C ASP A 380 21.70 34.77 -1.62
N GLY A 381 21.70 34.84 -2.96
CA GLY A 381 22.84 34.50 -3.82
C GLY A 381 23.54 33.17 -3.47
N ALA A 382 24.87 33.22 -3.37
CA ALA A 382 25.75 32.08 -3.09
C ALA A 382 25.62 31.49 -1.66
N ASN A 383 24.76 32.04 -0.80
CA ASN A 383 24.54 31.55 0.55
C ASN A 383 23.26 30.71 0.70
N SER A 384 22.54 30.45 -0.40
CA SER A 384 21.33 29.63 -0.38
C SER A 384 21.66 28.14 -0.27
N GLY A 385 20.90 27.42 0.57
CA GLY A 385 21.02 25.97 0.71
C GLY A 385 20.57 25.26 -0.57
N GLN A 386 21.29 24.21 -0.97
CA GLN A 386 21.04 23.48 -2.21
C GLN A 386 20.86 22.00 -1.96
N ILE A 387 19.93 21.38 -2.70
CA ILE A 387 19.47 20.02 -2.42
C ILE A 387 19.88 19.08 -3.55
N SER A 388 20.65 18.05 -3.19
CA SER A 388 20.99 16.94 -4.06
C SER A 388 20.24 15.68 -3.64
N THR A 389 19.57 15.01 -4.58
CA THR A 389 18.81 13.78 -4.31
C THR A 389 18.47 13.02 -5.59
N SER A 390 18.31 11.70 -5.48
CA SER A 390 17.72 10.85 -6.52
C SER A 390 16.22 10.63 -6.35
N GLN A 391 15.61 11.23 -5.33
CA GLN A 391 14.23 11.03 -4.92
C GLN A 391 13.41 12.32 -5.03
N GLY A 392 12.09 12.17 -5.15
CA GLY A 392 11.17 13.30 -5.20
C GLY A 392 11.23 14.12 -6.48
N LEU A 393 10.44 15.19 -6.49
CA LEU A 393 10.27 16.13 -7.59
C LEU A 393 10.81 17.48 -7.17
N ASN A 394 11.66 18.04 -8.00
CA ASN A 394 12.14 19.40 -7.83
C ASN A 394 11.03 20.39 -8.22
N PHE A 395 10.75 21.36 -7.36
CA PHE A 395 9.69 22.35 -7.62
C PHE A 395 10.12 23.81 -7.33
N VAL A 396 11.30 24.02 -6.74
CA VAL A 396 11.96 25.33 -6.70
C VAL A 396 13.37 25.17 -7.23
N ASP A 397 13.66 25.90 -8.31
CA ASP A 397 15.00 26.03 -8.86
C ASP A 397 15.68 27.31 -8.37
N VAL A 398 16.99 27.22 -8.17
CA VAL A 398 17.89 28.34 -7.94
C VAL A 398 19.00 28.19 -8.94
N ALA A 399 18.98 29.00 -10.00
CA ALA A 399 19.91 28.84 -11.10
C ALA A 399 19.85 27.41 -11.70
N SER A 400 20.96 26.67 -11.70
CA SER A 400 21.05 25.28 -12.16
C SER A 400 20.89 24.24 -11.05
N ARG A 401 20.55 24.66 -9.83
CA ARG A 401 20.50 23.81 -8.63
C ARG A 401 19.11 23.84 -7.99
N ARG A 402 18.82 22.86 -7.14
CA ARG A 402 17.51 22.65 -6.53
C ARG A 402 17.42 23.38 -5.19
N GLY A 403 16.47 24.30 -5.06
CA GLY A 403 16.18 25.02 -3.80
C GLY A 403 15.10 24.35 -2.97
N ALA A 404 14.21 23.56 -3.59
CA ALA A 404 13.22 22.76 -2.86
C ALA A 404 12.78 21.50 -3.62
N VAL A 405 12.68 20.40 -2.89
CA VAL A 405 12.31 19.08 -3.42
C VAL A 405 11.19 18.48 -2.57
N ILE A 406 10.15 17.95 -3.23
CA ILE A 406 9.03 17.27 -2.60
C ILE A 406 9.02 15.78 -2.96
N ASP A 407 8.97 14.90 -1.97
CA ASP A 407 8.68 13.49 -2.13
C ASP A 407 7.28 13.18 -1.58
N GLN A 408 6.30 13.22 -2.49
CA GLN A 408 4.90 12.95 -2.17
C GLN A 408 4.66 11.52 -1.68
N SER A 409 5.46 10.54 -2.13
CA SER A 409 5.27 9.14 -1.75
C SER A 409 5.57 8.89 -0.26
N ARG A 410 6.45 9.72 0.31
CA ARG A 410 6.86 9.68 1.72
C ARG A 410 6.33 10.84 2.54
N ASN A 411 5.57 11.76 1.95
CA ASN A 411 5.15 13.02 2.56
C ASN A 411 6.33 13.87 3.10
N ILE A 412 7.46 13.92 2.38
CA ILE A 412 8.65 14.66 2.79
C ILE A 412 8.84 15.86 1.87
N ILE A 413 9.29 16.97 2.43
CA ILE A 413 9.76 18.11 1.67
C ILE A 413 11.03 18.68 2.30
N ILE A 414 11.99 19.02 1.45
CA ILE A 414 13.23 19.66 1.83
C ILE A 414 13.29 21.02 1.16
N PHE A 415 13.62 22.04 1.94
CA PHE A 415 13.90 23.40 1.51
C PHE A 415 15.35 23.74 1.87
N GLY A 416 16.07 24.38 0.96
CA GLY A 416 17.32 25.06 1.32
C GLY A 416 17.04 26.32 2.15
N ASP A 417 18.00 26.77 2.95
CA ASP A 417 17.91 28.05 3.65
C ASP A 417 18.18 29.25 2.73
N LYS A 418 17.80 30.44 3.21
CA LYS A 418 17.97 31.79 2.65
C LYS A 418 17.17 32.09 1.38
N PHE A 419 15.99 31.48 1.29
CA PHE A 419 14.93 31.93 0.39
C PHE A 419 14.02 32.95 1.09
N GLY A 420 13.68 34.02 0.39
CA GLY A 420 12.76 35.05 0.88
C GLY A 420 13.33 36.04 1.91
N ASN A 421 14.66 36.26 1.97
CA ASN A 421 15.30 37.09 2.99
C ASN A 421 14.89 38.58 2.90
N GLY A 422 14.06 39.08 3.83
CA GLY A 422 13.67 40.50 4.03
C GLY A 422 12.23 40.71 4.53
N THR A 423 11.89 41.95 4.93
CA THR A 423 10.54 42.33 5.37
C THR A 423 9.51 42.12 4.25
N ALA A 424 8.41 41.43 4.55
CA ALA A 424 7.34 41.19 3.58
C ALA A 424 6.68 42.53 3.18
N THR A 425 6.96 43.00 1.97
CA THR A 425 6.19 44.08 1.33
C THR A 425 4.94 43.49 0.68
N SER A 426 3.87 44.27 0.58
CA SER A 426 2.57 43.87 0.01
C SER A 426 2.58 43.52 -1.49
N ALA A 427 3.75 43.49 -2.11
CA ALA A 427 4.01 42.98 -3.45
C ALA A 427 5.49 42.54 -3.55
N GLY A 428 5.77 41.44 -4.26
CA GLY A 428 7.13 41.02 -4.66
C GLY A 428 7.52 39.58 -4.31
N ASP A 429 8.72 39.19 -4.74
CA ASP A 429 9.22 37.81 -4.75
C ASP A 429 9.31 37.14 -3.36
N LYS A 430 9.35 37.93 -2.29
CA LYS A 430 9.41 37.41 -0.90
C LYS A 430 8.04 37.00 -0.37
N GLN A 431 6.97 37.68 -0.79
CA GLN A 431 5.60 37.26 -0.50
C GLN A 431 5.22 36.03 -1.33
N ASN A 432 5.79 35.89 -2.54
CA ASN A 432 5.65 34.67 -3.35
C ASN A 432 6.21 33.45 -2.61
N PHE A 433 7.35 33.58 -1.92
CA PHE A 433 7.89 32.48 -1.11
C PHE A 433 6.92 32.03 0.01
N ALA A 434 6.40 32.96 0.81
CA ALA A 434 5.45 32.65 1.88
C ALA A 434 4.18 31.95 1.34
N ARG A 435 3.69 32.37 0.17
CA ARG A 435 2.55 31.73 -0.50
C ARG A 435 2.87 30.31 -0.95
N ILE A 436 4.03 30.10 -1.59
CA ILE A 436 4.48 28.75 -1.99
C ILE A 436 4.57 27.83 -0.77
N LEU A 437 5.11 28.32 0.35
CA LEU A 437 5.12 27.58 1.60
C LEU A 437 3.71 27.25 2.05
N CYS A 438 2.78 28.20 2.06
CA CYS A 438 1.41 27.92 2.47
C CYS A 438 0.68 26.94 1.55
N ASP A 439 0.95 26.94 0.25
CA ASP A 439 0.34 26.00 -0.70
C ASP A 439 0.87 24.58 -0.47
N VAL A 440 2.18 24.45 -0.27
CA VAL A 440 2.85 23.23 0.15
C VAL A 440 2.23 22.71 1.45
N PHE A 441 2.12 23.58 2.45
CA PHE A 441 1.53 23.22 3.74
C PHE A 441 0.06 22.85 3.59
N ALA A 442 -0.73 23.57 2.78
CA ALA A 442 -2.13 23.28 2.49
C ALA A 442 -2.30 21.87 1.92
N TYR A 443 -1.42 21.45 0.99
CA TYR A 443 -1.38 20.09 0.49
C TYR A 443 -1.10 19.08 1.61
N PHE A 444 -0.09 19.32 2.43
CA PHE A 444 0.28 18.39 3.51
C PHE A 444 -0.80 18.30 4.58
N ILE A 445 -1.29 19.42 5.13
CA ILE A 445 -2.31 19.41 6.18
C ILE A 445 -3.65 18.81 5.70
N LYS A 446 -3.97 18.94 4.41
CA LYS A 446 -5.13 18.26 3.82
C LYS A 446 -4.96 16.73 3.82
N ASN A 447 -3.79 16.25 3.46
CA ASN A 447 -3.52 14.81 3.28
C ASN A 447 -3.00 14.10 4.55
N ALA A 448 -2.49 14.85 5.53
CA ALA A 448 -1.86 14.33 6.73
C ALA A 448 -2.78 13.42 7.56
N PRO A 449 -2.24 12.43 8.28
CA PRO A 449 -3.02 11.70 9.26
C PRO A 449 -3.50 12.65 10.37
N VAL A 450 -4.67 12.33 10.93
CA VAL A 450 -5.22 13.00 12.11
C VAL A 450 -5.48 11.93 13.16
N TYR A 451 -5.43 12.33 14.43
CA TYR A 451 -5.54 11.43 15.57
C TYR A 451 -6.69 11.84 16.47
#